data_AF-A0A3M2CJS2-F1
#
_entry.id   AF-A0A3M2CJS2-F1
#
_cell.length_a   1.000
_cell.length_b   1.000
_cell.length_c   1.000
_cell.angle_alpha   90.00
_cell.angle_beta   90.00
_cell.angle_gamma   90.00
#
_symmetry.space_group_name_H-M   'P 1'
#
loop_
_entity.id
_entity.type
_entity.pdbx_description
1 polymer ?
#
loop_
_entity_poly.entity_id
_entity_poly.type
_entity_poly.pdbx_seq_one_letter_code
_entity_poly.pdbx_strand_id
1 'polypeptide(L)'
;MRSKTLLLGVSVVMAAAGTAAAHDLNPPSYRGAPASTFVHWDFSVTASQPVAFQFGPDPDGPGPIMPNPQVAPTLQVFTPSPTKPFTGFRFTMPNWIDPFPLKLMRIQITFTDLFPDDGAFPSPILKNVTAFDPFGEVDPANIRQTFISTTETLTSGPDGITQYFFTDWEIRPNPDFEFFDVNLPVNGGLQLDQVVFDSISMIPAPGSVFVVGLGLMAAARRRRRG
;
A
#
# COMPACT_ATOMS: atom_id res chain seq x y z
N MET A 1 -27.63 6.56 46.28
CA MET A 1 -28.25 6.02 45.04
C MET A 1 -27.90 6.79 43.75
N ARG A 2 -26.78 7.53 43.66
CA ARG A 2 -26.46 8.35 42.46
C ARG A 2 -25.28 7.86 41.58
N SER A 3 -24.56 6.79 41.94
CA SER A 3 -23.35 6.38 41.18
C SER A 3 -23.58 5.33 40.09
N LYS A 4 -24.74 4.65 40.07
CA LYS A 4 -25.00 3.59 39.08
C LYS A 4 -25.37 4.13 37.70
N THR A 5 -25.93 5.35 37.61
CA THR A 5 -26.33 5.97 36.35
C THR A 5 -25.15 6.52 35.54
N LEU A 6 -24.06 6.91 36.22
CA LEU A 6 -22.86 7.44 35.55
C LEU A 6 -22.06 6.34 34.83
N LEU A 7 -21.99 5.14 35.44
CA LEU A 7 -21.31 3.98 34.86
C LEU A 7 -22.01 3.43 33.61
N LEU A 8 -23.33 3.54 33.51
CA LEU A 8 -24.07 3.10 32.32
C LEU A 8 -23.85 4.04 31.12
N GLY A 9 -23.72 5.35 31.37
CA GLY A 9 -23.52 6.35 30.31
C GLY A 9 -22.15 6.26 29.64
N VAL A 10 -21.09 5.97 30.40
CA VAL A 10 -19.73 5.84 29.87
C VAL A 10 -19.58 4.60 28.97
N SER A 11 -20.25 3.49 29.30
CA SER A 11 -20.20 2.26 28.51
C SER A 11 -20.87 2.40 27.13
N VAL A 12 -21.94 3.20 27.02
CA VAL A 12 -22.63 3.44 25.74
C VAL A 12 -21.81 4.34 24.81
N VAL A 13 -21.05 5.30 25.36
CA VAL A 13 -20.14 6.16 24.57
C VAL A 13 -18.93 5.37 24.05
N MET A 14 -18.40 4.43 24.85
CA MET A 14 -17.33 3.52 24.40
C MET A 14 -17.80 2.53 23.32
N ALA A 15 -19.06 2.09 23.37
CA ALA A 15 -19.63 1.20 22.36
C ALA A 15 -19.92 1.90 21.01
N ALA A 16 -20.04 3.22 21.00
CA ALA A 16 -20.28 4.01 19.79
C ALA A 16 -19.00 4.44 19.05
N ALA A 17 -17.81 4.13 19.59
CA ALA A 17 -16.52 4.50 19.00
C ALA A 17 -16.00 3.50 17.93
N GLY A 18 -16.81 2.52 17.55
CA GLY A 18 -16.42 1.43 16.64
C GLY A 18 -16.76 1.66 15.18
N THR A 19 -16.65 2.88 14.64
CA THR A 19 -16.53 3.00 13.17
C THR A 19 -15.08 2.65 12.83
N ALA A 20 -14.82 1.35 12.66
CA ALA A 20 -13.61 0.86 12.03
C ALA A 20 -13.64 1.26 10.55
N ALA A 21 -13.39 2.54 10.28
CA ALA A 21 -13.05 3.00 8.95
C ALA A 21 -11.71 2.35 8.60
N ALA A 22 -11.59 1.78 7.41
CA ALA A 22 -10.36 1.14 6.96
C ALA A 22 -9.24 2.20 6.91
N HIS A 23 -8.36 2.14 7.90
CA HIS A 23 -7.28 3.09 8.12
C HIS A 23 -5.98 2.41 7.74
N ASP A 24 -5.51 2.50 6.50
CA ASP A 24 -4.07 2.59 6.19
C ASP A 24 -3.12 2.25 7.37
N LEU A 25 -2.91 0.95 7.58
CA LEU A 25 -2.65 0.37 8.90
C LEU A 25 -1.16 0.25 9.17
N ASN A 26 -0.40 0.08 8.11
CA ASN A 26 1.04 -0.07 8.16
C ASN A 26 1.71 0.79 7.08
N PRO A 27 1.60 2.12 7.18
CA PRO A 27 2.26 3.01 6.24
C PRO A 27 3.78 2.79 6.27
N PRO A 28 4.46 2.86 5.12
CA PRO A 28 5.91 2.76 5.12
C PRO A 28 6.54 3.98 5.77
N SER A 29 7.72 3.83 6.35
CA SER A 29 8.43 4.92 7.05
C SER A 29 8.82 6.09 6.16
N TYR A 30 8.79 5.91 4.84
CA TYR A 30 9.09 6.95 3.86
C TYR A 30 7.86 7.74 3.41
N ARG A 31 6.66 7.42 3.89
CA ARG A 31 5.48 8.23 3.58
C ARG A 31 5.67 9.66 4.12
N GLY A 32 5.35 10.64 3.28
CA GLY A 32 5.53 12.06 3.57
C GLY A 32 6.95 12.56 3.28
N ALA A 33 7.93 11.66 3.15
CA ALA A 33 9.27 12.06 2.77
C ALA A 33 9.29 12.71 1.37
N PRO A 34 10.28 13.58 1.07
CA PRO A 34 10.44 14.13 -0.26
C PRO A 34 10.50 13.03 -1.33
N ALA A 35 9.86 13.29 -2.48
CA ALA A 35 9.69 12.33 -3.59
C ALA A 35 8.89 11.06 -3.24
N SER A 36 8.17 11.06 -2.11
CA SER A 36 7.12 10.07 -1.86
C SER A 36 5.77 10.52 -2.43
N THR A 37 4.94 9.55 -2.79
CA THR A 37 3.56 9.76 -3.19
C THR A 37 2.73 8.58 -2.66
N PHE A 38 1.47 8.83 -2.34
CA PHE A 38 0.54 7.79 -1.97
C PHE A 38 -0.82 8.01 -2.65
N VAL A 39 -1.53 6.92 -2.88
CA VAL A 39 -2.89 6.91 -3.44
C VAL A 39 -3.67 5.83 -2.72
N HIS A 40 -4.93 6.07 -2.42
CA HIS A 40 -5.81 5.01 -1.95
C HIS A 40 -7.15 4.95 -2.69
N TRP A 41 -7.72 3.76 -2.72
CA TRP A 41 -9.07 3.49 -3.20
C TRP A 41 -9.86 2.90 -2.05
N ASP A 42 -11.00 3.50 -1.76
CA ASP A 42 -11.95 3.04 -0.75
C ASP A 42 -13.22 2.51 -1.44
N PHE A 43 -13.59 1.29 -1.09
CA PHE A 43 -14.73 0.55 -1.63
C PHE A 43 -15.90 0.46 -0.64
N SER A 44 -15.74 1.00 0.59
CA SER A 44 -16.72 0.94 1.68
C SER A 44 -18.00 1.75 1.44
N VAL A 45 -17.97 2.73 0.52
CA VAL A 45 -19.11 3.64 0.27
C VAL A 45 -20.03 3.12 -0.84
N THR A 46 -19.47 2.55 -1.92
CA THR A 46 -20.20 1.82 -2.97
C THR A 46 -19.21 1.09 -3.90
N ALA A 47 -19.28 -0.24 -3.97
CA ALA A 47 -18.39 -1.07 -4.80
C ALA A 47 -18.38 -0.73 -6.30
N SER A 48 -19.36 0.03 -6.81
CA SER A 48 -19.50 0.42 -8.22
C SER A 48 -18.85 1.77 -8.59
N GLN A 49 -18.42 2.56 -7.61
CA GLN A 49 -17.81 3.88 -7.81
C GLN A 49 -16.78 4.16 -6.69
N PRO A 50 -15.64 3.45 -6.65
CA PRO A 50 -14.62 3.73 -5.65
C PRO A 50 -14.14 5.15 -5.82
N VAL A 51 -14.14 5.91 -4.73
CA VAL A 51 -13.60 7.27 -4.71
C VAL A 51 -12.10 7.12 -4.58
N ALA A 52 -11.36 7.35 -5.66
CA ALA A 52 -9.92 7.58 -5.56
C ALA A 52 -9.74 8.89 -4.79
N PHE A 53 -9.34 8.80 -3.52
CA PHE A 53 -9.19 9.98 -2.69
C PHE A 53 -7.71 10.40 -2.60
N GLN A 54 -7.52 11.65 -3.02
CA GLN A 54 -6.46 12.61 -2.73
C GLN A 54 -4.98 12.18 -2.76
N PHE A 55 -4.27 12.76 -3.74
CA PHE A 55 -2.86 13.09 -3.66
C PHE A 55 -2.62 14.11 -2.54
N GLY A 56 -1.86 13.73 -1.52
CA GLY A 56 -1.40 14.67 -0.49
C GLY A 56 0.08 14.97 -0.64
N PRO A 57 0.53 16.22 -0.85
CA PRO A 57 1.83 16.62 -0.34
C PRO A 57 1.85 16.39 1.17
N ASP A 58 3.00 15.97 1.72
CA ASP A 58 3.22 16.12 3.16
C ASP A 58 2.97 17.59 3.53
N PRO A 59 2.05 17.91 4.45
CA PRO A 59 1.80 19.29 4.89
C PRO A 59 3.06 19.97 5.46
N ASP A 60 4.11 19.22 5.82
CA ASP A 60 5.30 19.74 6.51
C ASP A 60 6.62 19.65 5.71
N GLY A 61 6.60 19.25 4.42
CA GLY A 61 7.81 19.02 3.60
C GLY A 61 7.97 19.96 2.38
N PRO A 62 9.20 20.19 1.86
CA PRO A 62 9.39 20.78 0.53
C PRO A 62 8.72 19.85 -0.47
N GLY A 63 7.62 20.34 -1.05
CA GLY A 63 6.56 19.52 -1.63
C GLY A 63 7.01 18.48 -2.65
N PRO A 64 6.22 17.42 -2.86
CA PRO A 64 6.49 16.40 -3.87
C PRO A 64 6.67 17.07 -5.23
N ILE A 65 7.62 16.56 -6.02
CA ILE A 65 7.58 16.72 -7.48
C ILE A 65 6.27 16.07 -7.88
N MET A 66 5.24 16.89 -8.12
CA MET A 66 3.90 16.37 -8.29
C MET A 66 3.90 15.39 -9.47
N PRO A 67 3.19 14.24 -9.37
CA PRO A 67 2.80 13.52 -10.57
C PRO A 67 2.16 14.54 -11.51
N ASN A 68 2.48 14.48 -12.80
CA ASN A 68 1.90 15.40 -13.78
C ASN A 68 0.40 15.53 -13.48
N PRO A 69 -0.09 16.72 -13.08
CA PRO A 69 -1.48 16.90 -12.62
C PRO A 69 -2.51 16.57 -13.71
N GLN A 70 -2.05 16.27 -14.93
CA GLN A 70 -2.87 15.86 -16.06
C GLN A 70 -3.26 14.38 -16.07
N VAL A 71 -2.59 13.50 -15.31
CA VAL A 71 -2.95 12.07 -15.27
C VAL A 71 -3.40 11.68 -13.87
N ALA A 72 -4.69 11.41 -13.73
CA ALA A 72 -5.29 10.91 -12.50
C ALA A 72 -5.04 9.39 -12.35
N PRO A 73 -4.98 8.87 -11.12
CA PRO A 73 -4.94 7.44 -10.88
C PRO A 73 -6.30 6.87 -11.29
N THR A 74 -6.27 5.69 -11.92
CA THR A 74 -7.49 5.07 -12.45
C THR A 74 -7.67 3.68 -11.88
N LEU A 75 -8.91 3.22 -11.85
CA LEU A 75 -9.26 1.84 -11.57
C LEU A 75 -10.04 1.29 -12.76
N GLN A 76 -9.65 0.11 -13.22
CA GLN A 76 -10.41 -0.71 -14.14
C GLN A 76 -10.84 -2.00 -13.45
N VAL A 77 -12.14 -2.32 -13.50
CA VAL A 77 -12.69 -3.57 -12.95
C VAL A 77 -12.92 -4.56 -14.09
N PHE A 78 -12.39 -5.77 -13.95
CA PHE A 78 -12.61 -6.90 -14.85
C PHE A 78 -13.66 -7.83 -14.24
N THR A 79 -14.77 -8.01 -14.95
CA THR A 79 -15.81 -8.94 -14.52
C THR A 79 -15.37 -10.40 -14.71
N PRO A 80 -15.79 -11.31 -13.83
CA PRO A 80 -15.54 -12.73 -14.00
C PRO A 80 -16.06 -13.25 -15.34
N SER A 81 -15.35 -14.23 -15.90
CA SER A 81 -15.79 -14.98 -17.08
C SER A 81 -15.64 -16.48 -16.84
N PRO A 82 -16.26 -17.36 -17.65
CA PRO A 82 -16.04 -18.80 -17.54
C PRO A 82 -14.57 -19.22 -17.63
N THR A 83 -13.72 -18.41 -18.26
CA THR A 83 -12.28 -18.63 -18.39
C THR A 83 -11.44 -17.87 -17.34
N LYS A 84 -12.07 -17.00 -16.54
CA LYS A 84 -11.45 -16.20 -15.48
C LYS A 84 -12.41 -16.13 -14.27
N PRO A 85 -12.39 -17.11 -13.37
CA PRO A 85 -13.29 -17.16 -12.21
C PRO A 85 -12.80 -16.24 -11.08
N PHE A 86 -12.53 -14.98 -11.41
CA PHE A 86 -12.10 -13.95 -10.45
C PHE A 86 -12.63 -12.60 -10.89
N THR A 87 -12.95 -11.75 -9.91
CA THR A 87 -13.11 -10.32 -10.14
C THR A 87 -11.71 -9.71 -10.12
N GLY A 88 -11.31 -9.11 -11.24
CA GLY A 88 -10.00 -8.46 -11.36
C GLY A 88 -10.11 -6.96 -11.17
N PHE A 89 -9.08 -6.35 -10.60
CA PHE A 89 -8.95 -4.91 -10.44
C PHE A 89 -7.59 -4.52 -10.99
N ARG A 90 -7.56 -3.58 -11.93
CA ARG A 90 -6.33 -2.94 -12.39
C ARG A 90 -6.29 -1.51 -11.89
N PHE A 91 -5.33 -1.26 -11.02
CA PHE A 91 -5.03 0.07 -10.53
C PHE A 91 -3.93 0.68 -11.38
N THR A 92 -4.12 1.93 -11.79
CA THR A 92 -3.09 2.72 -12.48
C THR A 92 -2.61 3.81 -11.55
N MET A 93 -1.30 3.85 -11.32
CA MET A 93 -0.66 4.87 -10.52
C MET A 93 0.30 5.67 -11.40
N PRO A 94 -0.01 6.93 -11.73
CA PRO A 94 0.93 7.83 -12.36
C PRO A 94 1.90 8.35 -11.31
N ASN A 95 3.20 8.28 -11.58
CA ASN A 95 4.22 8.84 -10.70
C ASN A 95 5.45 9.25 -11.51
N TRP A 96 5.48 10.51 -11.93
CA TRP A 96 6.51 11.07 -12.80
C TRP A 96 7.65 11.69 -11.97
N ILE A 97 8.60 10.86 -11.51
CA ILE A 97 9.77 11.35 -10.74
C ILE A 97 11.07 10.84 -11.38
N ASP A 98 11.41 11.42 -12.52
CA ASP A 98 12.32 10.81 -13.50
C ASP A 98 13.86 10.92 -13.25
N PRO A 99 14.44 11.60 -12.22
CA PRO A 99 15.91 11.54 -12.07
C PRO A 99 16.41 10.36 -11.21
N PHE A 100 15.54 9.62 -10.54
CA PHE A 100 15.96 8.63 -9.55
C PHE A 100 16.06 7.21 -10.14
N PRO A 101 17.14 6.46 -9.87
CA PRO A 101 17.34 5.13 -10.47
C PRO A 101 16.54 4.01 -9.78
N LEU A 102 15.86 4.32 -8.67
CA LEU A 102 15.17 3.35 -7.82
C LEU A 102 13.82 3.89 -7.36
N LYS A 103 12.81 3.03 -7.44
CA LYS A 103 11.54 3.20 -6.76
C LYS A 103 11.34 2.12 -5.71
N LEU A 104 10.98 2.52 -4.50
CA LEU A 104 10.42 1.62 -3.50
C LEU A 104 8.91 1.83 -3.44
N MET A 105 8.17 0.75 -3.27
CA MET A 105 6.72 0.82 -3.13
C MET A 105 6.22 -0.13 -2.06
N ARG A 106 5.11 0.24 -1.44
CA ARG A 106 4.30 -0.60 -0.56
C ARG A 106 2.87 -0.58 -1.08
N ILE A 107 2.29 -1.76 -1.18
CA ILE A 107 0.89 -1.95 -1.55
C ILE A 107 0.21 -2.64 -0.38
N GLN A 108 -0.71 -1.94 0.28
CA GLN A 108 -1.57 -2.50 1.33
C GLN A 108 -2.95 -2.80 0.74
N ILE A 109 -3.47 -3.99 1.04
CA ILE A 109 -4.79 -4.44 0.63
C ILE A 109 -5.57 -4.83 1.88
N THR A 110 -6.71 -4.18 2.07
CA THR A 110 -7.69 -4.48 3.12
C THR A 110 -8.93 -5.09 2.46
N PHE A 111 -9.42 -6.18 3.02
CA PHE A 111 -10.54 -6.94 2.46
C PHE A 111 -11.34 -7.62 3.57
N THR A 112 -12.63 -7.84 3.30
CA THR A 112 -13.53 -8.54 4.19
C THR A 112 -13.93 -9.89 3.58
N ASP A 113 -13.76 -10.95 4.35
CA ASP A 113 -14.30 -12.27 4.06
C ASP A 113 -15.69 -12.43 4.67
N LEU A 114 -16.71 -12.52 3.82
CA LEU A 114 -18.10 -12.69 4.25
C LEU A 114 -18.47 -14.13 4.62
N PHE A 115 -17.65 -15.13 4.26
CA PHE A 115 -17.94 -16.55 4.48
C PHE A 115 -16.74 -17.29 5.12
N PRO A 116 -16.30 -16.87 6.33
CA PRO A 116 -15.10 -17.41 6.97
C PRO A 116 -15.20 -18.89 7.36
N ASP A 117 -16.41 -19.46 7.39
CA ASP A 117 -16.67 -20.83 7.85
C ASP A 117 -16.34 -21.92 6.79
N ASP A 118 -16.06 -21.55 5.54
CA ASP A 118 -15.79 -22.50 4.44
C ASP A 118 -14.37 -23.10 4.46
N GLY A 119 -13.57 -22.80 5.50
CA GLY A 119 -12.33 -23.51 5.83
C GLY A 119 -11.13 -23.25 4.90
N ALA A 120 -11.32 -22.49 3.82
CA ALA A 120 -10.27 -21.92 3.00
C ALA A 120 -10.48 -20.40 2.94
N PHE A 121 -9.53 -19.63 3.46
CA PHE A 121 -9.50 -18.17 3.32
C PHE A 121 -8.78 -17.85 2.00
N PRO A 122 -9.48 -17.65 0.86
CA PRO A 122 -8.81 -17.07 -0.29
C PRO A 122 -8.33 -15.68 0.12
N SER A 123 -7.03 -15.43 0.05
CA SER A 123 -6.52 -14.06 0.12
C SER A 123 -6.62 -13.42 -1.27
N PRO A 124 -6.84 -12.10 -1.37
CA PRO A 124 -6.64 -11.37 -2.61
C PRO A 124 -5.26 -11.69 -3.19
N ILE A 125 -5.19 -11.92 -4.49
CA ILE A 125 -3.94 -12.25 -5.18
C ILE A 125 -3.48 -11.02 -5.95
N LEU A 126 -2.37 -10.43 -5.53
CA LEU A 126 -1.64 -9.46 -6.33
C LEU A 126 -0.91 -10.22 -7.44
N LYS A 127 -1.45 -10.17 -8.66
CA LYS A 127 -1.01 -11.02 -9.78
C LYS A 127 0.11 -10.45 -10.61
N ASN A 128 0.07 -9.15 -10.86
CA ASN A 128 1.00 -8.53 -11.80
C ASN A 128 1.30 -7.09 -11.37
N VAL A 129 2.58 -6.75 -11.45
CA VAL A 129 3.07 -5.38 -11.34
C VAL A 129 3.80 -5.10 -12.63
N THR A 130 3.25 -4.20 -13.45
CA THR A 130 3.92 -3.73 -14.66
C THR A 130 4.23 -2.26 -14.53
N ALA A 131 5.32 -1.84 -15.15
CA ALA A 131 5.87 -0.51 -15.02
C ALA A 131 6.24 0.03 -16.39
N PHE A 132 6.01 1.32 -16.63
CA PHE A 132 6.20 1.96 -17.93
C PHE A 132 6.94 3.28 -17.78
N ASP A 133 7.83 3.51 -18.73
CA ASP A 133 8.53 4.74 -19.02
C ASP A 133 7.94 5.28 -20.35
N PRO A 134 7.96 6.60 -20.62
CA PRO A 134 7.62 7.17 -21.93
C PRO A 134 8.28 6.46 -23.13
N PHE A 135 9.40 5.78 -22.94
CA PHE A 135 10.09 5.02 -23.98
C PHE A 135 9.68 3.54 -24.09
N GLY A 136 8.91 2.99 -23.14
CA GLY A 136 8.43 1.61 -23.20
C GLY A 136 8.16 0.96 -21.83
N GLU A 137 7.81 -0.33 -21.85
CA GLU A 137 7.66 -1.13 -20.64
C GLU A 137 9.02 -1.40 -19.99
N VAL A 138 9.10 -1.25 -18.66
CA VAL A 138 10.26 -1.64 -17.87
C VAL A 138 10.41 -3.17 -17.92
N ASP A 139 11.63 -3.65 -18.19
CA ASP A 139 11.92 -5.08 -18.19
C ASP A 139 11.45 -5.73 -16.87
N PRO A 140 10.56 -6.75 -16.93
CA PRO A 140 10.07 -7.45 -15.75
C PRO A 140 11.17 -7.97 -14.81
N ALA A 141 12.38 -8.25 -15.31
CA ALA A 141 13.52 -8.65 -14.49
C ALA A 141 13.96 -7.57 -13.46
N ASN A 142 13.57 -6.32 -13.68
CA ASN A 142 13.86 -5.19 -12.81
C ASN A 142 12.70 -4.80 -11.87
N ILE A 143 11.58 -5.51 -11.93
CA ILE A 143 10.46 -5.36 -10.99
C ILE A 143 10.56 -6.51 -9.99
N ARG A 144 10.84 -6.18 -8.73
CA ARG A 144 11.13 -7.18 -7.69
C ARG A 144 10.25 -6.98 -6.49
N GLN A 145 9.47 -8.00 -6.15
CA GLN A 145 8.85 -8.08 -4.84
C GLN A 145 9.93 -8.40 -3.81
N THR A 146 10.09 -7.51 -2.84
CA THR A 146 11.12 -7.65 -1.79
C THR A 146 10.54 -8.26 -0.52
N PHE A 147 9.24 -8.05 -0.27
CA PHE A 147 8.57 -8.55 0.92
C PHE A 147 7.07 -8.76 0.70
N ILE A 148 6.51 -9.75 1.39
CA ILE A 148 5.07 -9.97 1.55
C ILE A 148 4.83 -10.13 3.06
N SER A 149 3.92 -9.32 3.61
CA SER A 149 3.51 -9.48 5.00
C SER A 149 2.64 -10.71 5.18
N THR A 150 2.59 -11.22 6.41
CA THR A 150 1.53 -12.16 6.78
C THR A 150 0.20 -11.40 6.79
N THR A 151 -0.89 -12.09 6.45
CA THR A 151 -2.24 -11.55 6.58
C THR A 151 -2.60 -11.39 8.05
N GLU A 152 -3.10 -10.23 8.41
CA GLU A 152 -3.49 -9.89 9.78
C GLU A 152 -5.00 -9.63 9.86
N THR A 153 -5.65 -10.16 10.89
CA THR A 153 -7.07 -9.96 11.16
C THR A 153 -7.28 -8.68 11.94
N LEU A 154 -8.15 -7.81 11.43
CA LEU A 154 -8.49 -6.53 12.06
C LEU A 154 -9.73 -6.65 12.94
N THR A 155 -10.78 -7.21 12.37
CA THR A 155 -12.07 -7.36 13.02
C THR A 155 -12.69 -8.69 12.61
N SER A 156 -13.47 -9.26 13.50
CA SER A 156 -14.29 -10.45 13.24
C SER A 156 -15.68 -10.19 13.79
N GLY A 157 -16.71 -10.35 12.98
CA GLY A 157 -18.08 -10.09 13.38
C GLY A 157 -19.11 -10.82 12.53
N PRO A 158 -20.41 -10.58 12.78
CA PRO A 158 -21.50 -11.14 11.99
C PRO A 158 -21.43 -10.74 10.51
N ASP A 159 -20.79 -9.61 10.21
CA ASP A 159 -20.63 -9.06 8.86
C ASP A 159 -19.36 -9.58 8.14
N GLY A 160 -18.64 -10.53 8.73
CA GLY A 160 -17.44 -11.14 8.16
C GLY A 160 -16.16 -10.90 8.97
N ILE A 161 -15.03 -11.28 8.38
CA ILE A 161 -13.69 -11.08 8.93
C ILE A 161 -12.94 -10.09 8.05
N THR A 162 -12.68 -8.90 8.56
CA THR A 162 -11.84 -7.91 7.88
C THR A 162 -10.37 -8.21 8.16
N GLN A 163 -9.58 -8.29 7.11
CA GLN A 163 -8.17 -8.62 7.14
C GLN A 163 -7.39 -7.63 6.27
N TYR A 164 -6.07 -7.58 6.47
CA TYR A 164 -5.18 -6.89 5.56
C TYR A 164 -3.85 -7.61 5.39
N PHE A 165 -3.16 -7.30 4.30
CA PHE A 165 -1.74 -7.56 4.14
C PHE A 165 -1.11 -6.42 3.34
N PHE A 166 0.22 -6.38 3.32
CA PHE A 166 0.96 -5.50 2.42
C PHE A 166 2.12 -6.22 1.74
N THR A 167 2.57 -5.65 0.63
CA THR A 167 3.73 -6.14 -0.12
C THR A 167 4.66 -4.98 -0.45
N ASP A 168 5.96 -5.21 -0.32
CA ASP A 168 6.97 -4.21 -0.66
C ASP A 168 7.65 -4.58 -1.99
N TRP A 169 7.89 -3.59 -2.83
CA TRP A 169 8.40 -3.72 -4.18
C TRP A 169 9.56 -2.77 -4.43
N GLU A 170 10.48 -3.23 -5.26
CA GLU A 170 11.62 -2.49 -5.78
C GLU A 170 11.53 -2.48 -7.31
N ILE A 171 11.58 -1.29 -7.93
CA ILE A 171 11.53 -1.15 -9.39
C ILE A 171 12.71 -0.32 -9.90
N ARG A 172 13.34 -0.79 -10.99
CA ARG A 172 14.48 -0.14 -11.66
C ARG A 172 14.32 -0.13 -13.20
N PRO A 173 14.62 0.97 -13.91
CA PRO A 173 14.72 2.33 -13.38
C PRO A 173 13.40 2.75 -12.69
N ASN A 174 13.35 3.92 -12.08
CA ASN A 174 12.08 4.44 -11.56
C ASN A 174 11.13 4.72 -12.74
N PRO A 175 10.01 4.00 -12.88
CA PRO A 175 9.07 4.22 -13.98
C PRO A 175 8.19 5.45 -13.74
N ASP A 176 7.59 5.94 -14.82
CA ASP A 176 6.62 7.03 -14.79
C ASP A 176 5.19 6.56 -14.48
N PHE A 177 4.88 5.30 -14.79
CA PHE A 177 3.56 4.70 -14.54
C PHE A 177 3.66 3.25 -14.09
N GLU A 178 2.71 2.83 -13.26
CA GLU A 178 2.52 1.43 -12.90
C GLU A 178 1.09 0.94 -13.04
N PHE A 179 0.95 -0.32 -13.41
CA PHE A 179 -0.29 -1.08 -13.30
C PHE A 179 -0.16 -2.19 -12.27
N PHE A 180 -1.20 -2.34 -11.45
CA PHE A 180 -1.29 -3.38 -10.44
C PHE A 180 -2.58 -4.17 -10.63
N ASP A 181 -2.45 -5.47 -10.83
CA ASP A 181 -3.60 -6.36 -11.00
C ASP A 181 -3.87 -7.12 -9.68
N VAL A 182 -5.01 -6.85 -9.05
CA VAL A 182 -5.50 -7.58 -7.88
C VAL A 182 -6.67 -8.45 -8.30
N ASN A 183 -6.63 -9.73 -7.95
CA ASN A 183 -7.69 -10.68 -8.21
C ASN A 183 -8.37 -11.15 -6.93
N LEU A 184 -9.70 -11.05 -6.89
CA LEU A 184 -10.54 -11.65 -5.86
C LEU A 184 -11.17 -12.95 -6.39
N PRO A 185 -10.98 -14.10 -5.73
CA PRO A 185 -11.67 -15.33 -6.09
C PRO A 185 -13.19 -15.19 -5.96
N VAL A 186 -13.94 -15.57 -7.01
CA VAL A 186 -15.42 -15.40 -7.02
C VAL A 186 -16.17 -16.27 -6.02
N ASN A 187 -15.56 -17.35 -5.54
CA ASN A 187 -16.25 -18.35 -4.71
C ASN A 187 -16.07 -18.12 -3.20
N GLY A 188 -15.39 -17.05 -2.77
CA GLY A 188 -14.93 -16.90 -1.39
C GLY A 188 -15.59 -15.79 -0.58
N GLY A 189 -16.65 -15.15 -1.07
CA GLY A 189 -17.27 -14.04 -0.34
C GLY A 189 -16.35 -12.82 -0.11
N LEU A 190 -15.19 -12.77 -0.74
CA LEU A 190 -14.24 -11.68 -0.53
C LEU A 190 -14.77 -10.38 -1.12
N GLN A 191 -14.76 -9.35 -0.30
CA GLN A 191 -15.00 -7.98 -0.68
C GLN A 191 -13.71 -7.19 -0.46
N LEU A 192 -13.29 -6.45 -1.49
CA LEU A 192 -12.17 -5.52 -1.35
C LEU A 192 -12.70 -4.27 -0.65
N ASP A 193 -12.05 -3.86 0.42
CA ASP A 193 -12.47 -2.70 1.22
C ASP A 193 -11.60 -1.48 0.91
N GLN A 194 -10.28 -1.67 0.89
CA GLN A 194 -9.34 -0.59 0.64
C GLN A 194 -8.08 -1.10 -0.05
N VAL A 195 -7.54 -0.30 -0.95
CA VAL A 195 -6.20 -0.49 -1.51
C VAL A 195 -5.42 0.79 -1.33
N VAL A 196 -4.25 0.71 -0.70
CA VAL A 196 -3.35 1.84 -0.46
C VAL A 196 -2.03 1.56 -1.14
N PHE A 197 -1.58 2.48 -1.99
CA PHE A 197 -0.27 2.47 -2.60
C PHE A 197 0.57 3.60 -2.04
N ASP A 198 1.79 3.27 -1.65
CA ASP A 198 2.82 4.20 -1.28
C ASP A 198 4.03 3.96 -2.15
N SER A 199 4.63 5.02 -2.65
CA SER A 199 5.92 4.91 -3.33
C SER A 199 6.85 6.03 -2.93
N ILE A 200 8.15 5.79 -3.05
CA ILE A 200 9.18 6.81 -2.97
C ILE A 200 10.23 6.54 -4.04
N SER A 201 10.64 7.62 -4.70
CA SER A 201 11.73 7.60 -5.67
C SER A 201 13.01 8.07 -4.98
N MET A 202 14.10 7.28 -5.09
CA MET A 202 15.33 7.57 -4.35
C MET A 202 16.59 7.22 -5.11
N ILE A 203 17.70 7.84 -4.70
CA ILE A 203 19.05 7.38 -5.03
C ILE A 203 19.44 6.37 -3.94
N PRO A 204 19.75 5.10 -4.28
CA PRO A 204 20.32 4.18 -3.30
C PRO A 204 21.50 4.87 -2.63
N ALA A 205 21.54 4.88 -1.30
CA ALA A 205 22.68 5.43 -0.58
C ALA A 205 23.95 4.79 -1.15
N PRO A 206 24.90 5.58 -1.68
CA PRO A 206 26.07 4.99 -2.30
C PRO A 206 26.80 4.22 -1.19
N GLY A 207 27.07 2.93 -1.42
CA GLY A 207 27.75 2.08 -0.44
C GLY A 207 29.10 2.64 0.04
N SER A 208 29.64 3.62 -0.69
CA SER A 208 30.78 4.43 -0.30
C SER A 208 30.61 5.14 1.04
N VAL A 209 29.41 5.60 1.44
CA VAL A 209 29.21 6.26 2.74
C VAL A 209 29.50 5.30 3.89
N PHE A 210 29.06 4.06 3.76
CA PHE A 210 29.34 3.02 4.75
C PHE A 210 30.84 2.68 4.79
N VAL A 211 31.48 2.53 3.62
CA VAL A 211 32.92 2.25 3.53
C VAL A 211 33.76 3.39 4.11
N VAL A 212 33.39 4.64 3.84
CA VAL A 212 34.06 5.82 4.43
C VAL A 212 33.86 5.82 5.94
N GLY A 213 32.64 5.53 6.44
CA GLY A 213 32.37 5.42 7.87
C GLY A 213 33.24 4.36 8.56
N LEU A 214 33.36 3.16 7.96
CA LEU A 214 34.25 2.12 8.44
C LEU A 214 35.72 2.54 8.41
N GLY A 215 36.15 3.20 7.33
CA GLY A 215 37.51 3.73 7.18
C GLY A 215 37.87 4.73 8.27
N LEU A 216 36.97 5.67 8.59
CA LEU A 216 37.15 6.65 9.65
C LEU A 216 37.21 6.00 11.04
N MET A 217 36.35 5.02 11.30
CA MET A 217 36.40 4.25 12.57
C MET A 217 37.70 3.47 12.72
N ALA A 218 38.19 2.82 11.65
CA ALA A 218 39.46 2.11 11.65
C ALA A 218 40.64 3.07 11.90
N ALA A 219 40.65 4.24 11.25
CA ALA A 219 41.67 5.27 11.46
C ALA A 219 41.66 5.82 12.90
N ALA A 220 40.48 6.10 13.45
CA ALA A 220 40.33 6.57 14.84
C ALA A 220 40.81 5.53 15.85
N ARG A 221 40.54 4.24 15.62
CA ARG A 221 41.01 3.15 16.49
C ARG A 221 42.53 3.01 16.47
N ARG A 222 43.18 3.22 15.31
CA ARG A 222 44.64 3.19 15.19
C ARG A 222 45.29 4.32 16.00
N ARG A 223 44.71 5.51 16.02
CA ARG A 223 45.22 6.66 16.80
C ARG A 223 45.13 6.50 18.32
N ARG A 224 44.30 5.59 18.83
CA ARG A 224 44.17 5.34 20.28
C ARG A 224 45.14 4.26 20.81
N ARG A 225 45.84 3.55 19.91
CA ARG A 225 46.72 2.43 20.27
C ARG A 225 48.22 2.74 20.12
N GLY A 226 48.56 3.88 19.52
CA GLY A 226 49.92 4.41 19.46
C GLY A 226 49.96 5.73 20.22
#